data_AF-A0A8B9C322-F1
#
_entry.id   AF-A0A8B9C322-F1
#
_cell.length_a   1.000
_cell.length_b   1.000
_cell.length_c   1.000
_cell.angle_alpha   90.00
_cell.angle_beta   90.00
_cell.angle_gamma   90.00
#
_symmetry.space_group_name_H-M   'P 1'
#
loop_
_entity.id
_entity.type
_entity.pdbx_description
1 polymer ?
#
loop_
_entity_poly.entity_id
_entity_poly.type
_entity_poly.pdbx_seq_one_letter_code
_entity_poly.pdbx_strand_id
1 'polypeptide(L)'
;MAEEGRKLKQLLKFLPLCLGVTPVSEFEEEETPDPTGETLSIVAKFQPLVMETMTKSKDGFLGISHVALSGLRNWTAPAAHMSVMLAKQFKAFLPPKNKLDLGDPWWIIPSELNIFTGYLSNNRFYPPPPKGKEITIHRLLSMFHPRPFVKTRFAPQGSVACIQAISTFYYAIAFRIHAEFQLNEPPNFPFWFSPGQFTGHIILSKDSSHVREFKLFVPNNRSLNVDMEWLYGASESSNMEVDIGYLPQMELESTGPSVPSVIYDENGNVIDSRDPSGEPIQFVFEEITWQQEIPWEVAAQKLEVAMYPFKKVSYFPFTQAFERAKAEKKLVHSILLWGALDDQSC
;
A
#
# COMPACT_ATOMS: atom_id res chain seq x y z
N MET A 1 34.41 5.71 -37.34
CA MET A 1 34.13 6.12 -35.94
C MET A 1 33.56 7.54 -35.82
N ALA A 2 32.64 7.97 -36.71
CA ALA A 2 32.01 9.30 -36.61
C ALA A 2 30.49 9.29 -36.87
N GLU A 3 29.87 8.10 -36.95
CA GLU A 3 28.46 7.95 -37.32
C GLU A 3 27.57 7.32 -36.22
N GLU A 4 28.15 6.63 -35.23
CA GLU A 4 27.41 6.11 -34.07
C GLU A 4 27.08 7.18 -33.02
N GLY A 5 27.84 8.28 -32.96
CA GLY A 5 27.61 9.36 -32.00
C GLY A 5 26.38 10.25 -32.30
N ARG A 6 25.77 10.11 -33.49
CA ARG A 6 24.63 10.96 -33.91
C ARG A 6 23.27 10.30 -33.64
N LYS A 7 23.19 8.97 -33.57
CA LYS A 7 21.96 8.24 -33.22
C LYS A 7 21.63 8.29 -31.73
N LEU A 8 22.63 8.35 -30.85
CA LEU A 8 22.40 8.47 -29.39
C LEU A 8 21.76 9.81 -29.00
N LYS A 9 22.04 10.90 -29.73
CA LYS A 9 21.46 12.23 -29.43
C LYS A 9 20.01 12.40 -29.88
N GLN A 10 19.47 11.50 -30.70
CA GLN A 10 18.10 11.60 -31.22
C GLN A 10 17.09 10.79 -30.40
N LEU A 11 17.53 9.77 -29.65
CA LEU A 11 16.71 9.01 -28.70
C LEU A 11 16.45 9.73 -27.36
N LEU A 12 17.23 10.75 -27.02
CA LEU A 12 17.07 11.55 -25.80
C LEU A 12 15.95 12.60 -25.85
N LYS A 13 15.17 12.67 -26.93
CA LYS A 13 14.08 13.66 -27.10
C LYS A 13 12.67 13.17 -26.71
N PHE A 14 12.50 11.92 -26.27
CA PHE A 14 11.20 11.34 -25.91
C PHE A 14 11.09 10.85 -24.46
N LEU A 15 12.03 11.19 -23.59
CA LEU A 15 11.89 10.99 -22.14
C LEU A 15 11.07 12.16 -21.57
N PRO A 16 9.92 11.92 -20.90
CA PRO A 16 9.32 12.95 -20.09
C PRO A 16 10.34 13.31 -19.01
N LEU A 17 10.74 14.58 -19.02
CA LEU A 17 11.59 15.19 -18.02
C LEU A 17 10.84 15.16 -16.68
N CYS A 18 10.95 14.07 -15.92
CA CYS A 18 10.62 14.06 -14.49
C CYS A 18 11.70 14.89 -13.80
N LEU A 19 11.54 16.22 -13.85
CA LEU A 19 12.33 17.15 -13.05
C LEU A 19 12.17 16.74 -11.60
N GLY A 20 13.30 16.38 -10.98
CA GLY A 20 13.42 16.08 -9.57
C GLY A 20 12.88 17.25 -8.75
N VAL A 21 11.71 17.05 -8.16
CA VAL A 21 11.31 17.81 -6.99
C VAL A 21 12.15 17.25 -5.85
N THR A 22 13.18 17.99 -5.45
CA THR A 22 13.86 17.76 -4.18
C THR A 22 12.81 17.69 -3.08
N PRO A 23 12.70 16.59 -2.30
CA PRO A 23 11.80 16.57 -1.17
C PRO A 23 12.25 17.65 -0.20
N VAL A 24 11.36 18.61 0.08
CA VAL A 24 11.52 19.53 1.20
C VAL A 24 11.52 18.66 2.45
N SER A 25 12.67 18.60 3.12
CA SER A 25 12.84 17.91 4.39
C SER A 25 12.08 18.70 5.47
N GLU A 26 10.77 18.47 5.59
CA GLU A 26 10.09 18.71 6.86
C GLU A 26 10.64 17.66 7.83
N PHE A 27 11.59 18.07 8.66
CA PHE A 27 12.02 17.27 9.81
C PHE A 27 10.80 17.05 10.70
N GLU A 28 10.24 15.84 10.69
CA GLU A 28 9.22 15.43 11.64
C GLU A 28 9.89 15.29 13.01
N GLU A 29 9.63 16.25 13.89
CA GLU A 29 10.00 16.17 15.31
C GLU A 29 9.37 14.92 15.92
N GLU A 30 10.10 14.29 16.84
CA GLU A 30 9.61 13.17 17.65
C GLU A 30 8.42 13.68 18.49
N GLU A 31 7.21 13.53 17.96
CA GLU A 31 6.00 14.12 18.57
C GLU A 31 5.77 13.51 19.96
N THR A 32 5.91 14.36 20.98
CA THR A 32 5.61 14.00 22.37
C THR A 32 4.17 13.51 22.49
N PRO A 33 3.88 12.47 23.28
CA PRO A 33 2.52 12.00 23.49
C PRO A 33 1.67 13.15 24.04
N ASP A 34 0.69 13.60 23.26
CA ASP A 34 -0.31 14.57 23.72
C ASP A 34 -1.33 13.81 24.59
N PRO A 35 -1.33 14.01 25.92
CA PRO A 35 -2.25 13.29 26.81
C PRO A 35 -3.72 13.62 26.54
N THR A 36 -4.01 14.67 25.78
CA THR A 36 -5.37 15.09 25.37
C THR A 36 -5.74 14.67 23.95
N GLY A 37 -4.84 14.01 23.24
CA GLY A 37 -5.06 13.58 21.86
C GLY A 37 -6.13 12.49 21.73
N GLU A 38 -6.76 12.42 20.56
CA GLU A 38 -7.69 11.35 20.25
C GLU A 38 -6.97 10.06 19.84
N THR A 39 -7.62 8.93 20.11
CA THR A 39 -7.16 7.59 19.74
C THR A 39 -8.15 6.89 18.84
N LEU A 40 -7.62 6.13 17.89
CA LEU A 40 -8.36 5.32 16.94
C LEU A 40 -8.09 3.85 17.21
N SER A 41 -9.15 3.08 17.43
CA SER A 41 -9.10 1.63 17.57
C SER A 41 -9.24 0.98 16.19
N ILE A 42 -8.27 0.15 15.82
CA ILE A 42 -8.21 -0.55 14.53
C ILE A 42 -8.19 -2.05 14.79
N VAL A 43 -8.98 -2.80 14.02
CA VAL A 43 -9.05 -4.26 14.06
C VAL A 43 -8.44 -4.84 12.79
N ALA A 44 -7.64 -5.89 12.94
CA ALA A 44 -7.13 -6.69 11.84
C ALA A 44 -8.00 -7.92 11.60
N LYS A 45 -8.43 -8.12 10.35
CA LYS A 45 -9.07 -9.34 9.88
C LYS A 45 -8.19 -9.98 8.81
N PHE A 46 -7.94 -11.28 8.95
CA PHE A 46 -6.96 -11.99 8.15
C PHE A 46 -7.41 -13.44 7.93
N GLN A 47 -7.36 -13.88 6.68
CA GLN A 47 -7.49 -15.28 6.30
C GLN A 47 -6.23 -15.67 5.54
N PRO A 48 -5.56 -16.77 5.91
CA PRO A 48 -4.32 -17.19 5.26
C PRO A 48 -4.47 -17.45 3.77
N LEU A 49 -3.35 -17.38 3.05
CA LEU A 49 -3.28 -17.75 1.64
C LEU A 49 -3.78 -19.18 1.41
N VAL A 50 -4.57 -19.38 0.36
CA VAL A 50 -5.04 -20.70 -0.05
C VAL A 50 -3.94 -21.39 -0.84
N MET A 51 -3.22 -22.31 -0.19
CA MET A 51 -2.04 -22.98 -0.75
C MET A 51 -2.33 -23.71 -2.08
N GLU A 52 -3.54 -24.24 -2.24
CA GLU A 52 -3.98 -24.99 -3.43
C GLU A 52 -4.11 -24.09 -4.67
N THR A 53 -4.11 -22.77 -4.50
CA THR A 53 -4.11 -21.81 -5.61
C THR A 53 -2.72 -21.57 -6.19
N MET A 54 -1.67 -21.93 -5.46
CA MET A 54 -0.28 -21.83 -5.92
C MET A 54 -0.05 -22.78 -7.08
N THR A 55 0.66 -22.34 -8.12
CA THR A 55 0.89 -23.19 -9.30
C THR A 55 1.75 -24.41 -8.94
N LYS A 56 2.72 -24.24 -8.04
CA LYS A 56 3.62 -25.33 -7.60
C LYS A 56 2.93 -26.32 -6.65
N SER A 57 1.72 -26.04 -6.17
CA SER A 57 0.94 -26.99 -5.36
C SER A 57 0.40 -28.16 -6.18
N LYS A 58 0.24 -28.00 -7.50
CA LYS A 58 -0.34 -29.02 -8.39
C LYS A 58 0.42 -30.34 -8.39
N ASP A 59 1.73 -30.27 -8.21
CA ASP A 59 2.60 -31.43 -8.09
C ASP A 59 2.89 -31.78 -6.62
N GLY A 60 2.03 -31.36 -5.67
CA GLY A 60 2.24 -31.58 -4.24
C GLY A 60 3.47 -30.88 -3.67
N PHE A 61 3.91 -29.79 -4.31
CA PHE A 61 5.17 -29.11 -4.01
C PHE A 61 6.42 -30.00 -4.17
N LEU A 62 6.39 -30.98 -5.09
CA LEU A 62 7.56 -31.78 -5.44
C LEU A 62 8.77 -30.89 -5.77
N GLY A 63 9.91 -31.17 -5.12
CA GLY A 63 11.16 -30.40 -5.29
C GLY A 63 11.28 -29.17 -4.38
N ILE A 64 10.22 -28.78 -3.66
CA ILE A 64 10.28 -27.68 -2.69
C ILE A 64 10.50 -28.24 -1.30
N SER A 65 11.55 -27.78 -0.64
CA SER A 65 11.84 -28.16 0.73
C SER A 65 10.70 -27.74 1.66
N HIS A 66 10.27 -28.63 2.55
CA HIS A 66 9.20 -28.37 3.52
C HIS A 66 9.46 -27.12 4.38
N VAL A 67 10.74 -26.81 4.64
CA VAL A 67 11.16 -25.65 5.43
C VAL A 67 11.12 -24.34 4.64
N ALA A 68 11.13 -24.38 3.30
CA ALA A 68 11.06 -23.17 2.47
C ALA A 68 9.73 -22.43 2.68
N LEU A 69 8.62 -23.18 2.81
CA LEU A 69 7.27 -22.64 3.00
C LEU A 69 6.89 -22.50 4.48
N SER A 70 7.83 -22.61 5.42
CA SER A 70 7.53 -22.64 6.85
C SER A 70 6.83 -21.37 7.35
N GLY A 71 7.33 -20.19 6.96
CA GLY A 71 6.74 -18.91 7.34
C GLY A 71 5.33 -18.76 6.81
N LEU A 72 5.09 -19.14 5.56
CA LEU A 72 3.77 -19.12 4.93
C LEU A 72 2.77 -20.04 5.66
N ARG A 73 3.18 -21.27 5.96
CA ARG A 73 2.33 -22.26 6.66
C ARG A 73 2.03 -21.87 8.10
N ASN A 74 2.96 -21.19 8.76
CA ASN A 74 2.81 -20.77 10.15
C ASN A 74 2.05 -19.45 10.29
N TRP A 75 1.90 -18.67 9.22
CA TRP A 75 1.19 -17.41 9.25
C TRP A 75 -0.33 -17.62 9.11
N THR A 76 -0.95 -18.02 10.21
CA THR A 76 -2.38 -18.38 10.26
C THR A 76 -3.28 -17.27 10.83
N ALA A 77 -2.69 -16.26 11.47
CA ALA A 77 -3.36 -15.18 12.16
C ALA A 77 -2.53 -13.89 12.10
N PRO A 78 -3.16 -12.70 12.27
CA PRO A 78 -2.42 -11.44 12.35
C PRO A 78 -1.58 -11.40 13.65
N ALA A 79 -0.44 -10.71 13.61
CA ALA A 79 0.41 -10.51 14.79
C ALA A 79 -0.31 -9.75 15.93
N ALA A 80 -1.22 -8.83 15.58
CA ALA A 80 -2.09 -8.15 16.53
C ALA A 80 -3.50 -8.00 15.95
N HIS A 81 -4.50 -8.57 16.63
CA HIS A 81 -5.91 -8.48 16.23
C HIS A 81 -6.50 -7.07 16.38
N MET A 82 -5.99 -6.29 17.32
CA MET A 82 -6.44 -4.94 17.59
C MET A 82 -5.25 -4.05 17.94
N SER A 83 -5.29 -2.78 17.53
CA SER A 83 -4.31 -1.77 17.89
C SER A 83 -4.99 -0.45 18.14
N VAL A 84 -4.40 0.36 19.03
CA VAL A 84 -4.84 1.72 19.32
C VAL A 84 -3.74 2.67 18.86
N MET A 85 -4.10 3.63 18.01
CA MET A 85 -3.19 4.60 17.40
C MET A 85 -3.67 6.02 17.68
N LEU A 86 -2.75 6.98 17.79
CA LEU A 86 -3.12 8.39 17.97
C LEU A 86 -3.63 8.95 16.64
N ALA A 87 -4.72 9.72 16.66
CA ALA A 87 -5.30 10.33 15.45
C ALA A 87 -4.26 11.19 14.69
N LYS A 88 -3.42 11.92 15.42
CA LYS A 88 -2.32 12.74 14.87
C LYS A 88 -1.32 11.93 14.02
N GLN A 89 -1.13 10.64 14.28
CA GLN A 89 -0.23 9.80 13.46
C GLN A 89 -0.72 9.65 12.01
N PHE A 90 -2.02 9.86 11.76
CA PHE A 90 -2.59 9.83 10.42
C PHE A 90 -2.35 11.12 9.62
N LYS A 91 -1.70 12.13 10.21
CA LYS A 91 -1.17 13.30 9.48
C LYS A 91 -0.28 12.92 8.29
N ALA A 92 0.37 11.75 8.36
CA ALA A 92 1.15 11.19 7.25
C ALA A 92 0.35 11.11 5.93
N PHE A 93 -0.96 10.89 6.01
CA PHE A 93 -1.86 10.78 4.86
C PHE A 93 -2.35 12.14 4.33
N LEU A 94 -2.16 13.25 5.04
CA LEU A 94 -2.65 14.55 4.57
C LEU A 94 -1.92 15.01 3.29
N PRO A 95 -2.64 15.71 2.39
CA PRO A 95 -2.05 16.29 1.19
C PRO A 95 -1.04 17.39 1.55
N PRO A 96 0.06 17.53 0.78
CA PRO A 96 0.89 18.73 0.88
C PRO A 96 0.11 19.97 0.42
N LYS A 97 0.50 21.15 0.90
CA LYS A 97 -0.24 22.42 0.69
C LYS A 97 -0.50 22.77 -0.78
N ASN A 98 0.27 22.23 -1.71
CA ASN A 98 0.18 22.45 -3.16
C ASN A 98 -0.62 21.36 -3.91
N LYS A 99 -1.20 20.37 -3.22
CA LYS A 99 -1.92 19.23 -3.80
C LYS A 99 -3.34 19.12 -3.23
N LEU A 100 -4.13 20.17 -3.44
CA LEU A 100 -5.48 20.28 -2.89
C LEU A 100 -6.59 19.92 -3.90
N ASP A 101 -6.23 19.67 -5.15
CA ASP A 101 -7.19 19.32 -6.20
C ASP A 101 -7.65 17.86 -6.12
N LEU A 102 -8.93 17.62 -6.44
CA LEU A 102 -9.51 16.29 -6.40
C LEU A 102 -8.80 15.32 -7.35
N GLY A 103 -8.35 14.21 -6.77
CA GLY A 103 -7.67 13.13 -7.46
C GLY A 103 -6.25 13.45 -7.92
N ASP A 104 -5.70 14.65 -7.68
CA ASP A 104 -4.29 14.91 -8.02
C ASP A 104 -3.38 14.10 -7.08
N PRO A 105 -2.60 13.13 -7.59
CA PRO A 105 -1.84 12.24 -6.74
C PRO A 105 -0.61 12.92 -6.11
N TRP A 106 -0.28 12.52 -4.88
CA TRP A 106 1.00 12.79 -4.24
C TRP A 106 1.57 11.52 -3.59
N TRP A 107 2.89 11.50 -3.45
CA TRP A 107 3.58 10.41 -2.77
C TRP A 107 3.55 10.63 -1.26
N ILE A 108 3.03 9.66 -0.52
CA ILE A 108 3.19 9.56 0.94
C ILE A 108 4.59 9.05 1.23
N ILE A 109 4.97 7.95 0.58
CA ILE A 109 6.30 7.34 0.63
C ILE A 109 6.78 7.23 -0.82
N PRO A 110 7.77 8.02 -1.26
CA PRO A 110 8.30 7.90 -2.62
C PRO A 110 9.16 6.65 -2.79
N SER A 111 9.36 6.24 -4.04
CA SER A 111 10.35 5.22 -4.40
C SER A 111 11.78 5.72 -4.14
N GLU A 112 12.61 4.83 -3.61
CA GLU A 112 14.06 5.00 -3.43
C GLU A 112 14.85 4.05 -4.33
N LEU A 113 14.19 3.34 -5.25
CA LEU A 113 14.88 2.46 -6.18
C LEU A 113 15.85 3.27 -7.04
N ASN A 114 17.08 2.79 -7.08
CA ASN A 114 18.11 3.36 -7.94
C ASN A 114 17.73 3.11 -9.39
N ILE A 115 17.73 4.17 -10.21
CA ILE A 115 17.43 4.12 -11.65
C ILE A 115 18.33 3.17 -12.45
N PHE A 116 19.53 2.84 -11.93
CA PHE A 116 20.50 1.99 -12.60
C PHE A 116 20.36 0.50 -12.25
N THR A 117 19.99 0.18 -11.00
CA THR A 117 19.81 -1.22 -10.58
C THR A 117 18.36 -1.65 -10.62
N GLY A 118 17.42 -0.78 -10.21
CA GLY A 118 15.98 -1.01 -10.30
C GLY A 118 15.40 -1.99 -9.27
N TYR A 119 16.21 -2.56 -8.37
CA TYR A 119 15.76 -3.49 -7.33
C TYR A 119 16.63 -3.46 -6.05
N LEU A 120 16.09 -4.01 -4.96
CA LEU A 120 16.78 -4.25 -3.68
C LEU A 120 17.11 -5.74 -3.51
N SER A 121 18.11 -6.06 -2.67
CA SER A 121 18.54 -7.45 -2.43
C SER A 121 17.45 -8.34 -1.81
N ASN A 122 17.46 -9.61 -2.20
CA ASN A 122 16.56 -10.66 -1.73
C ASN A 122 16.97 -11.24 -0.38
N ASN A 123 18.25 -11.12 -0.02
CA ASN A 123 18.83 -11.61 1.23
C ASN A 123 18.63 -10.63 2.40
N ARG A 124 17.39 -10.20 2.62
CA ARG A 124 16.99 -9.35 3.74
C ARG A 124 16.00 -10.12 4.59
N PHE A 125 16.22 -10.11 5.90
CA PHE A 125 15.32 -10.74 6.85
C PHE A 125 14.48 -9.70 7.58
N TYR A 126 15.14 -8.65 8.07
CA TYR A 126 14.49 -7.63 8.89
C TYR A 126 14.28 -6.33 8.11
N PRO A 127 13.11 -5.67 8.27
CA PRO A 127 12.87 -4.40 7.63
C PRO A 127 13.82 -3.33 8.19
N PRO A 128 14.20 -2.34 7.37
CA PRO A 128 14.95 -1.19 7.86
C PRO A 128 14.08 -0.41 8.86
N PRO A 129 14.68 0.28 9.86
CA PRO A 129 13.91 1.12 10.77
C PRO A 129 13.10 2.16 9.99
N PRO A 130 11.76 2.23 10.19
CA PRO A 130 10.93 3.17 9.45
C PRO A 130 11.26 4.62 9.84
N LYS A 131 11.16 5.54 8.88
CA LYS A 131 11.41 6.97 9.11
C LYS A 131 10.28 7.85 8.60
N GLY A 132 10.02 8.94 9.32
CA GLY A 132 8.98 9.90 8.98
C GLY A 132 7.61 9.24 8.76
N LYS A 133 6.95 9.57 7.64
CA LYS A 133 5.67 8.99 7.21
C LYS A 133 5.62 7.46 7.10
N GLU A 134 6.77 6.78 6.98
CA GLU A 134 6.84 5.33 6.99
C GLU A 134 6.43 4.72 8.33
N ILE A 135 6.60 5.45 9.44
CA ILE A 135 6.33 4.96 10.79
C ILE A 135 4.87 4.54 10.92
N THR A 136 3.94 5.38 10.44
CA THR A 136 2.50 5.09 10.49
C THR A 136 2.14 3.87 9.65
N ILE A 137 2.64 3.78 8.42
CA ILE A 137 2.36 2.65 7.52
C ILE A 137 3.00 1.36 8.04
N HIS A 138 4.25 1.42 8.50
CA HIS A 138 4.93 0.27 9.11
C HIS A 138 4.13 -0.24 10.31
N ARG A 139 3.70 0.65 11.23
CA ARG A 139 2.92 0.27 12.42
C ARG A 139 1.60 -0.40 12.07
N LEU A 140 0.88 0.12 11.06
CA LEU A 140 -0.35 -0.49 10.55
C LEU A 140 -0.06 -1.91 10.00
N LEU A 141 0.91 -2.05 9.11
CA LEU A 141 1.24 -3.34 8.49
C LEU A 141 1.82 -4.35 9.49
N SER A 142 2.50 -3.87 10.55
CA SER A 142 3.00 -4.71 11.64
C SER A 142 1.87 -5.41 12.42
N MET A 143 0.62 -4.93 12.33
CA MET A 143 -0.52 -5.66 12.89
C MET A 143 -0.71 -7.02 12.21
N PHE A 144 -0.34 -7.17 10.94
CA PHE A 144 -0.45 -8.46 10.26
C PHE A 144 0.74 -9.37 10.52
N HIS A 145 1.96 -8.82 10.45
CA HIS A 145 3.19 -9.60 10.60
C HIS A 145 4.33 -8.69 11.08
N PRO A 146 5.24 -9.17 11.97
CA PRO A 146 6.28 -8.33 12.59
C PRO A 146 7.33 -7.77 11.62
N ARG A 147 7.42 -8.28 10.39
CA ARG A 147 8.44 -7.91 9.40
C ARG A 147 7.83 -7.34 8.10
N PRO A 148 7.11 -6.20 8.15
CA PRO A 148 6.64 -5.54 6.95
C PRO A 148 7.73 -4.66 6.34
N PHE A 149 7.92 -4.75 5.03
CA PHE A 149 8.74 -3.86 4.24
C PHE A 149 7.83 -2.88 3.52
N VAL A 150 7.76 -1.64 4.02
CA VAL A 150 6.93 -0.54 3.47
C VAL A 150 7.37 -0.08 2.07
N LYS A 151 8.52 -0.59 1.62
CA LYS A 151 9.12 -0.36 0.31
C LYS A 151 9.52 -1.73 -0.24
N THR A 152 8.78 -2.18 -1.24
CA THR A 152 9.01 -3.43 -1.97
C THR A 152 10.40 -3.47 -2.61
N ARG A 153 10.96 -4.66 -2.82
CA ARG A 153 12.22 -4.87 -3.52
C ARG A 153 12.18 -4.43 -4.99
N PHE A 154 11.01 -4.51 -5.62
CA PHE A 154 10.80 -4.19 -7.04
C PHE A 154 9.81 -3.04 -7.22
N ALA A 155 9.83 -2.43 -8.39
CA ALA A 155 8.84 -1.41 -8.76
C ALA A 155 7.47 -2.05 -9.03
N PRO A 156 6.35 -1.35 -8.75
CA PRO A 156 6.30 -0.03 -8.13
C PRO A 156 6.60 -0.11 -6.63
N GLN A 157 7.21 0.95 -6.12
CA GLN A 157 7.60 1.05 -4.71
C GLN A 157 6.95 2.27 -4.07
N GLY A 158 6.52 2.10 -2.82
CA GLY A 158 6.06 3.18 -1.96
C GLY A 158 4.54 3.31 -1.92
N SER A 159 4.08 4.51 -1.61
CA SER A 159 2.68 4.79 -1.30
C SER A 159 2.24 6.10 -1.94
N VAL A 160 1.10 6.07 -2.63
CA VAL A 160 0.50 7.23 -3.29
C VAL A 160 -0.90 7.47 -2.74
N ALA A 161 -1.30 8.74 -2.66
CA ALA A 161 -2.63 9.15 -2.21
C ALA A 161 -3.19 10.27 -3.09
N CYS A 162 -4.50 10.44 -3.05
CA CYS A 162 -5.22 11.53 -3.68
C CYS A 162 -6.45 11.90 -2.85
N ILE A 163 -6.87 13.17 -2.91
CA ILE A 163 -8.13 13.58 -2.28
C ILE A 163 -9.30 13.07 -3.13
N GLN A 164 -10.18 12.28 -2.54
CA GLN A 164 -11.44 11.84 -3.17
C GLN A 164 -12.55 12.86 -2.92
N ALA A 165 -12.67 13.38 -1.70
CA ALA A 165 -13.71 14.33 -1.33
C ALA A 165 -13.21 15.38 -0.33
N ILE A 166 -13.82 16.56 -0.38
CA ILE A 166 -13.51 17.71 0.47
C ILE A 166 -14.78 18.18 1.13
N SER A 167 -14.75 18.34 2.45
CA SER A 167 -15.77 19.09 3.21
C SER A 167 -15.14 20.31 3.86
N THR A 168 -15.91 21.04 4.67
CA THR A 168 -15.40 22.16 5.47
C THR A 168 -14.24 21.71 6.37
N PHE A 169 -14.41 20.58 7.08
CA PHE A 169 -13.50 20.12 8.14
C PHE A 169 -12.70 18.87 7.78
N TYR A 170 -13.13 18.08 6.79
CA TYR A 170 -12.56 16.78 6.48
C TYR A 170 -12.01 16.69 5.07
N TYR A 171 -11.01 15.83 4.92
CA TYR A 171 -10.68 15.20 3.65
C TYR A 171 -11.10 13.73 3.68
N ALA A 172 -11.67 13.25 2.59
CA ALA A 172 -11.67 11.82 2.27
C ALA A 172 -10.48 11.55 1.33
N ILE A 173 -9.57 10.69 1.76
CA ILE A 173 -8.33 10.38 1.05
C ILE A 173 -8.35 8.92 0.63
N ALA A 174 -8.24 8.71 -0.68
CA ALA A 174 -7.96 7.41 -1.26
C ALA A 174 -6.44 7.24 -1.34
N PHE A 175 -5.93 6.08 -0.98
CA PHE A 175 -4.51 5.80 -1.05
C PHE A 175 -4.21 4.35 -1.42
N ARG A 176 -2.99 4.14 -1.87
CA ARG A 176 -2.48 2.87 -2.36
C ARG A 176 -1.06 2.66 -1.84
N ILE A 177 -0.80 1.46 -1.32
CA ILE A 177 0.50 1.10 -0.72
C ILE A 177 1.02 -0.17 -1.39
N HIS A 178 2.28 -0.13 -1.81
CA HIS A 178 3.05 -1.31 -2.18
C HIS A 178 4.02 -1.64 -1.05
N ALA A 179 3.77 -2.78 -0.41
CA ALA A 179 4.58 -3.31 0.66
C ALA A 179 4.64 -4.84 0.54
N GLU A 180 5.66 -5.44 1.12
CA GLU A 180 5.87 -6.88 1.17
C GLU A 180 6.19 -7.33 2.59
N PHE A 181 6.09 -8.64 2.84
CA PHE A 181 6.40 -9.24 4.13
C PHE A 181 7.47 -10.30 3.95
N GLN A 182 8.37 -10.36 4.92
CA GLN A 182 9.38 -11.39 4.99
C GLN A 182 8.96 -12.42 6.05
N LEU A 183 8.69 -13.66 5.64
CA LEU A 183 8.02 -14.65 6.49
C LEU A 183 8.98 -15.61 7.21
N ASN A 184 10.12 -15.96 6.60
CA ASN A 184 11.07 -16.92 7.18
C ASN A 184 12.15 -16.25 8.02
N GLU A 185 12.64 -16.92 9.06
CA GLU A 185 13.79 -16.45 9.84
C GLU A 185 15.00 -17.37 9.65
N PRO A 186 16.24 -16.88 9.90
CA PRO A 186 17.40 -17.75 9.90
C PRO A 186 17.19 -18.93 10.86
N PRO A 187 17.61 -20.16 10.50
CA PRO A 187 18.48 -20.50 9.37
C PRO A 187 17.75 -20.71 8.03
N ASN A 188 16.42 -20.59 7.98
CA ASN A 188 15.68 -20.73 6.73
C ASN A 188 15.97 -19.53 5.83
N PHE A 189 16.03 -19.78 4.53
CA PHE A 189 16.23 -18.72 3.55
C PHE A 189 15.00 -17.80 3.45
N PRO A 190 15.18 -16.54 3.00
CA PRO A 190 14.09 -15.60 2.88
C PRO A 190 12.91 -16.11 2.07
N PHE A 191 11.72 -15.81 2.56
CA PHE A 191 10.45 -16.01 1.88
C PHE A 191 9.73 -14.66 1.87
N TRP A 192 9.50 -14.14 0.68
CA TRP A 192 8.84 -12.88 0.42
C TRP A 192 7.38 -13.13 0.04
N PHE A 193 6.50 -12.37 0.66
CA PHE A 193 5.07 -12.37 0.44
C PHE A 193 4.65 -10.96 0.07
N SER A 194 4.26 -10.76 -1.18
CA SER A 194 4.06 -9.44 -1.78
C SER A 194 2.63 -9.33 -2.29
N PRO A 195 1.70 -8.78 -1.49
CA PRO A 195 0.37 -8.44 -1.99
C PRO A 195 0.45 -7.53 -3.20
N GLY A 196 -0.44 -7.72 -4.19
CA GLY A 196 -0.45 -6.91 -5.40
C GLY A 196 -0.61 -5.41 -5.11
N GLN A 197 -1.43 -5.07 -4.11
CA GLN A 197 -1.47 -3.76 -3.47
C GLN A 197 -2.25 -3.83 -2.15
N PHE A 198 -2.06 -2.82 -1.31
CA PHE A 198 -3.09 -2.43 -0.34
C PHE A 198 -3.84 -1.20 -0.85
N THR A 199 -5.17 -1.32 -0.85
CA THR A 199 -6.12 -0.25 -1.11
C THR A 199 -6.56 0.35 0.22
N GLY A 200 -6.50 1.67 0.33
CA GLY A 200 -6.84 2.37 1.55
C GLY A 200 -7.80 3.53 1.35
N HIS A 201 -8.62 3.77 2.37
CA HIS A 201 -9.52 4.90 2.48
C HIS A 201 -9.43 5.46 3.90
N ILE A 202 -9.27 6.78 4.02
CA ILE A 202 -9.28 7.46 5.32
C ILE A 202 -10.06 8.76 5.22
N ILE A 203 -10.93 8.99 6.20
CA ILE A 203 -11.59 10.27 6.41
C ILE A 203 -11.00 10.89 7.66
N LEU A 204 -10.34 12.02 7.53
CA LEU A 204 -9.67 12.70 8.64
C LEU A 204 -9.82 14.22 8.55
N SER A 205 -9.76 14.87 9.71
CA SER A 205 -9.84 16.31 9.81
C SER A 205 -8.62 16.95 9.11
N LYS A 206 -8.80 18.14 8.55
CA LYS A 206 -7.74 18.84 7.80
C LYS A 206 -6.50 19.18 8.63
N ASP A 207 -6.65 19.20 9.95
CA ASP A 207 -5.60 19.42 10.94
C ASP A 207 -5.07 18.12 11.58
N SER A 208 -5.54 16.94 11.14
CA SER A 208 -5.23 15.61 11.67
C SER A 208 -5.56 15.36 13.15
N SER A 209 -6.38 16.22 13.77
CA SER A 209 -6.82 16.03 15.16
C SER A 209 -7.83 14.88 15.32
N HIS A 210 -8.62 14.59 14.28
CA HIS A 210 -9.68 13.58 14.31
C HIS A 210 -9.62 12.68 13.06
N VAL A 211 -9.82 11.37 13.25
CA VAL A 211 -10.03 10.39 12.19
C VAL A 211 -11.44 9.85 12.29
N ARG A 212 -12.25 10.11 11.28
CA ARG A 212 -13.65 9.68 11.22
C ARG A 212 -13.77 8.20 10.86
N GLU A 213 -12.96 7.76 9.90
CA GLU A 213 -13.00 6.42 9.34
C GLU A 213 -11.63 6.04 8.78
N PHE A 214 -11.22 4.79 8.96
CA PHE A 214 -10.02 4.23 8.37
C PHE A 214 -10.27 2.80 7.88
N LYS A 215 -9.87 2.52 6.64
CA LYS A 215 -9.88 1.19 6.06
C LYS A 215 -8.64 0.96 5.20
N LEU A 216 -8.06 -0.22 5.30
CA LEU A 216 -6.93 -0.68 4.48
C LEU A 216 -7.13 -2.16 4.17
N PHE A 217 -7.04 -2.59 2.91
CA PHE A 217 -7.24 -3.99 2.56
C PHE A 217 -6.49 -4.40 1.30
N VAL A 218 -6.16 -5.69 1.19
CA VAL A 218 -5.72 -6.30 -0.06
C VAL A 218 -6.95 -6.65 -0.90
N PRO A 219 -7.12 -6.11 -2.12
CA PRO A 219 -8.24 -6.48 -2.98
C PRO A 219 -8.27 -7.99 -3.27
N ASN A 220 -9.44 -8.61 -3.16
CA ASN A 220 -9.67 -10.05 -3.36
C ASN A 220 -10.69 -10.36 -4.47
N ASN A 221 -11.04 -9.37 -5.28
CA ASN A 221 -11.96 -9.52 -6.41
C ASN A 221 -11.36 -10.27 -7.61
N ARG A 222 -10.10 -10.72 -7.49
CA ARG A 222 -9.33 -11.43 -8.51
C ARG A 222 -9.00 -12.83 -8.02
N SER A 223 -8.73 -13.73 -8.96
CA SER A 223 -8.38 -15.12 -8.64
C SER A 223 -7.02 -15.27 -7.98
N LEU A 224 -6.13 -14.28 -8.14
CA LEU A 224 -4.78 -14.24 -7.60
C LEU A 224 -4.49 -12.79 -7.18
N ASN A 225 -3.77 -12.59 -6.08
CA ASN A 225 -3.53 -11.24 -5.54
C ASN A 225 -2.27 -11.13 -4.66
N VAL A 226 -1.45 -12.19 -4.61
CA VAL A 226 -0.19 -12.21 -3.86
C VAL A 226 0.88 -12.91 -4.67
N ASP A 227 1.99 -12.21 -4.86
CA ASP A 227 3.24 -12.78 -5.36
C ASP A 227 4.07 -13.35 -4.22
N MET A 228 4.75 -14.46 -4.47
CA MET A 228 5.62 -15.11 -3.51
C MET A 228 6.94 -15.48 -4.16
N GLU A 229 8.03 -15.08 -3.51
CA GLU A 229 9.38 -15.42 -3.93
C GLU A 229 10.15 -16.00 -2.75
N TRP A 230 10.85 -17.10 -2.94
CA TRP A 230 11.70 -17.63 -1.88
C TRP A 230 13.02 -18.16 -2.39
N LEU A 231 14.03 -17.97 -1.56
CA LEU A 231 15.35 -18.49 -1.80
C LEU A 231 15.41 -19.95 -1.30
N TYR A 232 16.11 -20.81 -2.04
CA TYR A 232 16.39 -22.19 -1.62
C TYR A 232 17.90 -22.50 -1.59
N GLY A 233 18.73 -21.47 -1.67
CA GLY A 233 20.18 -21.55 -1.51
C GLY A 233 20.79 -20.17 -1.31
N ALA A 234 22.09 -20.12 -0.98
CA ALA A 234 22.78 -18.87 -0.64
C ALA A 234 23.07 -17.92 -1.81
N SER A 235 22.91 -18.37 -3.07
CA SER A 235 23.11 -17.55 -4.27
C SER A 235 21.77 -16.99 -4.77
N GLU A 236 21.66 -15.65 -4.85
CA GLU A 236 20.45 -14.97 -5.33
C GLU A 236 20.20 -15.16 -6.84
N SER A 237 21.23 -15.43 -7.65
CA SER A 237 21.13 -15.43 -9.12
C SER A 237 20.59 -16.73 -9.74
N SER A 238 20.52 -17.82 -8.97
CA SER A 238 20.12 -19.13 -9.50
C SER A 238 19.20 -19.94 -8.58
N ASN A 239 18.95 -19.47 -7.35
CA ASN A 239 18.25 -20.27 -6.34
C ASN A 239 17.01 -19.55 -5.79
N MET A 240 16.22 -18.97 -6.70
CA MET A 240 14.95 -18.32 -6.38
C MET A 240 13.81 -19.05 -7.05
N GLU A 241 12.78 -19.37 -6.28
CA GLU A 241 11.49 -19.80 -6.79
C GLU A 241 10.51 -18.64 -6.73
N VAL A 242 9.60 -18.60 -7.70
CA VAL A 242 8.49 -17.64 -7.76
C VAL A 242 7.17 -18.40 -7.94
N ASP A 243 6.13 -17.94 -7.26
CA ASP A 243 4.77 -18.43 -7.44
C ASP A 243 3.77 -17.33 -7.10
N ILE A 244 2.51 -17.51 -7.48
CA ILE A 244 1.44 -16.56 -7.23
C ILE A 244 0.26 -17.32 -6.61
N GLY A 245 -0.44 -16.69 -5.69
CA GLY A 245 -1.56 -17.31 -4.98
C GLY A 245 -2.69 -16.34 -4.66
N TYR A 246 -3.74 -16.91 -4.06
CA TYR A 246 -4.92 -16.20 -3.63
C TYR A 246 -4.95 -16.06 -2.10
N LEU A 247 -5.04 -14.81 -1.66
CA LEU A 247 -5.27 -14.41 -0.28
C LEU A 247 -6.73 -13.94 -0.13
N PRO A 248 -7.58 -14.68 0.60
CA PRO A 248 -9.00 -14.35 0.70
C PRO A 248 -9.27 -13.05 1.47
N GLN A 249 -8.50 -12.75 2.53
CA GLN A 249 -8.76 -11.59 3.37
C GLN A 249 -7.48 -11.12 4.07
N MET A 250 -7.21 -9.82 3.95
CA MET A 250 -6.19 -9.12 4.72
C MET A 250 -6.60 -7.65 4.80
N GLU A 251 -7.21 -7.26 5.92
CA GLU A 251 -7.80 -5.93 6.08
C GLU A 251 -7.63 -5.38 7.50
N LEU A 252 -7.49 -4.05 7.58
CA LEU A 252 -7.55 -3.24 8.78
C LEU A 252 -8.75 -2.32 8.66
N GLU A 253 -9.53 -2.21 9.72
CA GLU A 253 -10.72 -1.37 9.77
C GLU A 253 -10.83 -0.71 11.14
N SER A 254 -11.11 0.59 11.16
CA SER A 254 -11.43 1.29 12.40
C SER A 254 -12.76 0.80 12.96
N THR A 255 -12.85 0.54 14.27
CA THR A 255 -14.12 0.16 14.91
C THR A 255 -15.13 1.30 14.98
N GLY A 256 -14.65 2.53 14.79
CA GLY A 256 -15.41 3.76 14.79
C GLY A 256 -14.47 4.97 14.67
N PRO A 257 -14.99 6.19 14.79
CA PRO A 257 -14.19 7.41 14.81
C PRO A 257 -13.22 7.43 15.98
N SER A 258 -12.17 8.25 15.88
CA SER A 258 -11.28 8.49 16.99
C SER A 258 -12.00 9.21 18.12
N VAL A 259 -11.60 8.89 19.35
CA VAL A 259 -12.21 9.44 20.57
C VAL A 259 -11.13 10.01 21.48
N PRO A 260 -11.43 11.07 22.25
CA PRO A 260 -10.50 11.61 23.24
C PRO A 260 -10.03 10.53 24.24
N SER A 261 -8.73 10.54 24.55
CA SER A 261 -8.13 9.60 25.51
C SER A 261 -8.53 9.87 26.97
N VAL A 262 -9.09 11.06 27.22
CA VAL A 262 -9.54 11.56 28.53
C VAL A 262 -10.81 12.35 28.29
N ILE A 263 -11.88 12.02 29.00
CA ILE A 263 -13.17 12.71 28.93
C ILE A 263 -13.41 13.37 30.29
N TYR A 264 -13.96 14.57 30.30
CA TYR A 264 -14.37 15.24 31.54
C TYR A 264 -15.89 15.20 31.65
N ASP A 265 -16.40 14.79 32.82
CA ASP A 265 -17.83 14.86 33.10
C ASP A 265 -18.28 16.31 33.37
N GLU A 266 -19.59 16.51 33.51
CA GLU A 266 -20.20 17.82 33.83
C GLU A 266 -19.71 18.44 35.16
N ASN A 267 -19.10 17.63 36.03
CA ASN A 267 -18.55 18.03 37.32
C ASN A 267 -17.02 18.21 37.27
N GLY A 268 -16.38 18.01 36.11
CA GLY A 268 -14.93 18.11 35.91
C GLY A 268 -14.13 16.88 36.36
N ASN A 269 -14.78 15.75 36.66
CA ASN A 269 -14.08 14.49 36.94
C ASN A 269 -13.57 13.86 35.66
N VAL A 270 -12.41 13.22 35.76
CA VAL A 270 -11.78 12.50 34.65
C VAL A 270 -12.43 11.13 34.50
N ILE A 271 -13.07 10.90 33.36
CA ILE A 271 -13.47 9.58 32.88
C ILE A 271 -12.42 9.12 31.87
N ASP A 272 -11.75 8.01 32.17
CA ASP A 272 -10.90 7.34 31.18
C ASP A 272 -11.81 6.59 30.20
N SER A 273 -11.80 7.01 28.93
CA SER A 273 -12.55 6.35 27.86
C SER A 273 -12.09 4.91 27.60
N ARG A 274 -10.97 4.50 28.22
CA ARG A 274 -10.39 3.16 28.13
C ARG A 274 -10.80 2.21 29.25
N ASP A 275 -11.57 2.65 30.25
CA ASP A 275 -12.00 1.78 31.36
C ASP A 275 -13.06 0.75 30.88
N PRO A 276 -12.75 -0.57 30.84
CA PRO A 276 -13.70 -1.60 30.42
C PRO A 276 -14.87 -1.81 31.39
N SER A 277 -14.79 -1.25 32.60
CA SER A 277 -15.80 -1.39 33.66
C SER A 277 -16.82 -0.24 33.70
N GLY A 278 -16.60 0.82 32.92
CA GLY A 278 -17.52 1.95 32.79
C GLY A 278 -18.67 1.69 31.81
N GLU A 279 -19.72 2.53 31.88
CA GLU A 279 -20.75 2.52 30.85
C GLU A 279 -20.17 2.97 29.49
N PRO A 280 -20.53 2.31 28.38
CA PRO A 280 -20.02 2.66 27.07
C PRO A 280 -20.49 4.07 26.67
N ILE A 281 -19.56 5.01 26.57
CA ILE A 281 -19.84 6.37 26.11
C ILE A 281 -20.16 6.32 24.62
N GLN A 282 -21.41 6.62 24.27
CA GLN A 282 -21.84 6.67 22.88
C GLN A 282 -21.60 8.06 22.30
N PHE A 283 -20.62 8.16 21.39
CA PHE A 283 -20.38 9.39 20.64
C PHE A 283 -21.34 9.47 19.45
N VAL A 284 -22.12 10.55 19.38
CA VAL A 284 -22.92 10.90 18.21
C VAL A 284 -22.13 11.90 17.40
N PHE A 285 -21.89 11.57 16.14
CA PHE A 285 -21.14 12.42 15.23
C PHE A 285 -22.04 12.79 14.05
N GLU A 286 -21.97 14.05 13.64
CA GLU A 286 -22.73 14.55 12.50
C GLU A 286 -22.36 13.86 11.18
N GLU A 287 -23.31 13.83 10.25
CA GLU A 287 -23.06 13.41 8.88
C GLU A 287 -22.17 14.42 8.15
N ILE A 288 -21.24 13.93 7.35
CA ILE A 288 -20.32 14.81 6.62
C ILE A 288 -21.03 15.33 5.37
N THR A 289 -21.11 16.64 5.24
CA THR A 289 -21.54 17.30 4.00
C THR A 289 -20.34 17.53 3.09
N TRP A 290 -20.24 16.77 2.00
CA TRP A 290 -19.18 16.93 1.00
C TRP A 290 -19.47 18.12 0.08
N GLN A 291 -18.49 19.02 -0.07
CA GLN A 291 -18.55 20.17 -0.96
C GLN A 291 -18.11 19.81 -2.37
N GLN A 292 -17.15 18.89 -2.48
CA GLN A 292 -16.64 18.36 -3.74
C GLN A 292 -16.30 16.89 -3.54
N GLU A 293 -16.59 16.05 -4.53
CA GLU A 293 -16.30 14.62 -4.51
C GLU A 293 -16.08 14.10 -5.94
N ILE A 294 -15.17 13.13 -6.08
CA ILE A 294 -15.06 12.28 -7.26
C ILE A 294 -15.43 10.83 -6.90
N PRO A 295 -15.97 10.04 -7.86
CA PRO A 295 -16.21 8.63 -7.64
C PRO A 295 -14.93 7.87 -7.27
N TRP A 296 -15.08 6.83 -6.46
CA TRP A 296 -13.98 5.98 -6.01
C TRP A 296 -13.16 5.42 -7.18
N GLU A 297 -13.82 5.00 -8.25
CA GLU A 297 -13.17 4.40 -9.43
C GLU A 297 -12.23 5.39 -10.11
N VAL A 298 -12.60 6.67 -10.12
CA VAL A 298 -11.77 7.75 -10.68
C VAL A 298 -10.54 7.98 -9.81
N ALA A 299 -10.71 8.01 -8.48
CA ALA A 299 -9.60 8.13 -7.55
C ALA A 299 -8.63 6.94 -7.69
N ALA A 300 -9.16 5.71 -7.66
CA ALA A 300 -8.40 4.48 -7.83
C ALA A 300 -7.61 4.45 -9.15
N GLN A 301 -8.24 4.85 -10.26
CA GLN A 301 -7.56 4.95 -11.56
C GLN A 301 -6.41 5.96 -11.54
N LYS A 302 -6.58 7.13 -10.92
CA LYS A 302 -5.52 8.14 -10.83
C LYS A 302 -4.34 7.65 -9.98
N LEU A 303 -4.60 6.95 -8.87
CA LEU A 303 -3.56 6.31 -8.05
C LEU A 303 -2.81 5.23 -8.83
N GLU A 304 -3.54 4.39 -9.56
CA GLU A 304 -2.96 3.35 -10.40
C GLU A 304 -2.06 3.93 -11.49
N VAL A 305 -2.51 4.97 -12.20
CA VAL A 305 -1.71 5.66 -13.24
C VAL A 305 -0.46 6.35 -12.66
N ALA A 306 -0.52 6.81 -11.41
CA ALA A 306 0.64 7.40 -10.75
C ALA A 306 1.74 6.37 -10.48
N MET A 307 1.36 5.14 -10.11
CA MET A 307 2.28 4.01 -9.90
C MET A 307 2.71 3.34 -11.21
N TYR A 308 1.79 3.26 -12.18
CA TYR A 308 2.01 2.62 -13.49
C TYR A 308 1.75 3.62 -14.63
N PRO A 309 2.72 4.47 -14.97
CA PRO A 309 2.55 5.48 -16.03
C PRO A 309 2.15 4.90 -17.40
N PHE A 310 2.45 3.63 -17.68
CA PHE A 310 2.03 2.98 -18.92
C PHE A 310 0.51 2.82 -19.02
N LYS A 311 -0.23 2.79 -17.90
CA LYS A 311 -1.70 2.73 -17.88
C LYS A 311 -2.40 4.02 -18.32
N LYS A 312 -1.64 5.08 -18.64
CA LYS A 312 -2.18 6.24 -19.38
C LYS A 312 -2.70 5.84 -20.76
N VAL A 313 -2.20 4.75 -21.32
CA VAL A 313 -2.66 4.18 -22.58
C VAL A 313 -3.75 3.15 -22.29
N SER A 314 -4.84 3.20 -23.05
CA SER A 314 -5.89 2.18 -22.98
C SER A 314 -5.42 0.89 -23.63
N TYR A 315 -5.44 -0.20 -22.87
CA TYR A 315 -5.19 -1.55 -23.36
C TYR A 315 -6.52 -2.26 -23.59
N PHE A 316 -6.59 -3.02 -24.68
CA PHE A 316 -7.76 -3.81 -25.04
C PHE A 316 -7.35 -5.26 -25.26
N PRO A 317 -8.25 -6.23 -25.01
CA PRO A 317 -8.05 -7.60 -25.44
C PRO A 317 -7.69 -7.65 -26.94
N PHE A 318 -6.84 -8.60 -27.31
CA PHE A 318 -6.23 -8.66 -28.63
C PHE A 318 -7.23 -8.48 -29.79
N THR A 319 -8.35 -9.21 -29.75
CA THR A 319 -9.40 -9.13 -30.78
C THR A 319 -10.12 -7.77 -30.80
N GLN A 320 -10.46 -7.24 -29.61
CA GLN A 320 -11.14 -5.95 -29.47
C GLN A 320 -10.26 -4.77 -29.91
N ALA A 321 -8.93 -4.89 -29.76
CA ALA A 321 -8.00 -3.85 -30.18
C ALA A 321 -8.11 -3.55 -31.70
N PHE A 322 -8.26 -4.58 -32.54
CA PHE A 322 -8.43 -4.40 -33.99
C PHE A 322 -9.79 -3.83 -34.36
N GLU A 323 -10.86 -4.26 -33.67
CA GLU A 323 -12.20 -3.70 -33.86
C GLU A 323 -12.22 -2.20 -33.52
N ARG A 324 -11.61 -1.83 -32.38
CA ARG A 324 -11.51 -0.44 -31.95
C ARG A 324 -10.64 0.39 -32.90
N ALA A 325 -9.50 -0.14 -33.33
CA ALA A 325 -8.62 0.51 -34.29
C ALA A 325 -9.35 0.81 -35.62
N LYS A 326 -10.12 -0.16 -36.14
CA LYS A 326 -10.95 0.01 -37.33
C LYS A 326 -12.03 1.07 -37.13
N ALA A 327 -12.74 1.04 -36.00
CA ALA A 327 -13.79 2.00 -35.67
C ALA A 327 -13.26 3.44 -35.54
N GLU A 328 -12.09 3.61 -34.93
CA GLU A 328 -11.45 4.93 -34.75
C GLU A 328 -10.62 5.37 -35.96
N LYS A 329 -10.52 4.56 -37.02
CA LYS A 329 -9.62 4.79 -38.17
C LYS A 329 -8.16 5.00 -37.75
N LYS A 330 -7.71 4.23 -36.76
CA LYS A 330 -6.33 4.22 -36.24
C LYS A 330 -5.68 2.87 -36.49
N LEU A 331 -4.35 2.81 -36.33
CA LEU A 331 -3.59 1.56 -36.33
C LEU A 331 -3.39 1.05 -34.91
N VAL A 332 -3.29 -0.27 -34.76
CA VAL A 332 -2.78 -0.88 -33.52
C VAL A 332 -1.28 -0.57 -33.43
N HIS A 333 -0.87 0.12 -32.36
CA HIS A 333 0.51 0.61 -32.21
C HIS A 333 1.46 -0.42 -31.57
N SER A 334 0.97 -1.19 -30.60
CA SER A 334 1.76 -2.19 -29.86
C SER A 334 0.87 -3.35 -29.43
N ILE A 335 1.45 -4.54 -29.33
CA ILE A 335 0.81 -5.76 -28.80
C ILE A 335 1.71 -6.27 -27.68
N LEU A 336 1.14 -6.40 -26.48
CA LEU A 336 1.81 -7.03 -25.36
C LEU A 336 1.40 -8.51 -25.30
N LEU A 337 2.37 -9.42 -25.40
CA LEU A 337 2.14 -10.87 -25.46
C LEU A 337 2.32 -11.56 -24.10
N TRP A 338 2.96 -10.90 -23.14
CA TRP A 338 3.29 -11.46 -21.84
C TRP A 338 3.31 -10.37 -20.76
N GLY A 339 3.00 -10.77 -19.52
CA GLY A 339 2.86 -9.87 -18.37
C GLY A 339 1.41 -9.48 -18.11
N ALA A 340 1.01 -9.52 -16.84
CA ALA A 340 -0.24 -8.93 -16.39
C ALA A 340 -0.15 -7.40 -16.58
N LEU A 341 -1.16 -6.80 -17.18
CA LEU A 341 -1.26 -5.34 -17.26
C LEU A 341 -1.84 -4.75 -15.97
N ASP A 342 -1.99 -5.57 -14.94
CA ASP A 342 -2.74 -5.31 -13.74
C ASP A 342 -2.06 -5.92 -12.51
N ASP A 343 -2.42 -5.42 -11.33
CA ASP A 343 -1.80 -5.76 -10.03
C ASP A 343 -2.12 -7.17 -9.53
N GLN A 344 -1.72 -8.18 -10.30
CA GLN A 344 -1.82 -9.58 -9.87
C GLN A 344 -0.62 -9.93 -8.98
N SER A 345 0.54 -9.38 -9.33
CA SER A 345 1.85 -9.53 -8.67
C SER A 345 2.75 -8.38 -9.13
N CYS A 346 3.77 -8.01 -8.33
CA CYS A 346 4.74 -6.96 -8.69
C CYS A 346 5.62 -7.36 -9.89
#